data_AF-S2J5E9-F1
#
_entry.id   AF-S2J5E9-F1
#
_cell.length_a   1.000
_cell.length_b   1.000
_cell.length_c   1.000
_cell.angle_alpha   90.00
_cell.angle_beta   90.00
_cell.angle_gamma   90.00
#
_symmetry.space_group_name_H-M   'P 1'
#
loop_
_entity.id
_entity.type
_entity.pdbx_description
1 polymer ?
#
loop_
_entity_poly.entity_id
_entity_poly.type
_entity_poly.pdbx_seq_one_letter_code
_entity_poly.pdbx_strand_id
1 'polypeptide(L)'
;MGQTLSEPITEKTTTHEVNSKYFYGCSHMQGWRLTMEDAHTTLLKLGDSNASFFGVFDGHGGSTIAQYTGQTLYKKVLESKHFEKKQYPEALKDAFLELDSSLINDNNFAYDPSGCTAVVALLTDDNHIFVANAGDSRGVISINGKVKPLSYDHKPTDEAEMERIIKAGGFVEFGRVNGNLALSRAIGDFEFKQNEALSPEEQVVTCNPDIIDHEITKDDEFFVLACDGIWDCMSNQEVIDFVRSGIAQDKTLDTICENMMDNCLADDQTSSGLGYDNMSVMIIAILNGKTEKEWYQWIKEKGNGSGKGGGSSSKTATVSTSNIPDFTPSKLTTPATPTATTPTTATPTTTAGATTAPSPPPAKE
;
A
#
# COMPACT_ATOMS: atom_id res chain seq x y z
N MET A 1 7.58 -13.62 -7.07
CA MET A 1 8.46 -13.03 -6.04
C MET A 1 9.61 -12.36 -6.76
N GLY A 2 9.89 -11.10 -6.42
CA GLY A 2 11.06 -10.38 -6.92
C GLY A 2 12.37 -10.98 -6.40
N GLN A 3 13.49 -10.41 -6.83
CA GLN A 3 14.80 -10.81 -6.31
C GLN A 3 14.93 -10.41 -4.84
N THR A 4 15.46 -11.30 -4.01
CA THR A 4 15.74 -11.06 -2.59
C THR A 4 17.24 -11.08 -2.32
N LEU A 5 17.66 -10.41 -1.25
CA LEU A 5 19.02 -10.46 -0.73
C LEU A 5 19.34 -11.84 -0.11
N SER A 6 20.63 -12.08 0.16
CA SER A 6 21.09 -13.24 0.92
C SER A 6 20.83 -13.13 2.43
N GLU A 7 20.69 -11.91 2.92
CA GLU A 7 20.34 -11.56 4.30
C GLU A 7 19.53 -10.26 4.28
N PRO A 8 18.58 -10.05 5.21
CA PRO A 8 17.77 -8.85 5.22
C PRO A 8 18.56 -7.65 5.77
N ILE A 9 18.31 -6.46 5.21
CA ILE A 9 18.78 -5.21 5.78
C ILE A 9 17.79 -4.76 6.86
N THR A 10 18.16 -5.00 8.12
CA THR A 10 17.31 -4.76 9.30
C THR A 10 17.53 -3.39 9.95
N GLU A 11 18.36 -2.54 9.33
CA GLU A 11 18.54 -1.16 9.78
C GLU A 11 17.23 -0.39 9.62
N LYS A 12 16.86 0.36 10.66
CA LYS A 12 15.61 1.11 10.72
C LYS A 12 15.91 2.59 10.76
N THR A 13 15.14 3.36 10.01
CA THR A 13 15.14 4.82 10.11
C THR A 13 13.83 5.25 10.74
N THR A 14 13.93 5.95 11.87
CA THR A 14 12.79 6.24 12.73
C THR A 14 12.69 7.73 13.02
N THR A 15 11.50 8.29 12.93
CA THR A 15 11.21 9.70 13.24
C THR A 15 10.04 9.80 14.22
N HIS A 16 10.07 10.85 15.05
CA HIS A 16 8.99 11.19 15.97
C HIS A 16 8.95 12.70 16.13
N GLU A 17 7.74 13.26 16.17
CA GLU A 17 7.50 14.66 16.53
C GLU A 17 6.14 14.79 17.24
N VAL A 18 5.90 15.95 17.85
CA VAL A 18 4.67 16.27 18.58
C VAL A 18 4.22 17.72 18.35
N ASN A 19 2.91 17.91 18.20
CA ASN A 19 2.24 19.21 18.29
C ASN A 19 1.15 19.17 19.39
N SER A 20 0.31 20.20 19.47
CA SER A 20 -0.74 20.30 20.51
C SER A 20 -1.92 19.33 20.33
N LYS A 21 -2.09 18.72 19.15
CA LYS A 21 -3.21 17.83 18.81
C LYS A 21 -2.77 16.37 18.57
N TYR A 22 -1.56 16.17 18.05
CA TYR A 22 -1.07 14.89 17.56
C TYR A 22 0.41 14.72 17.89
N PHE A 23 0.82 13.47 18.06
CA PHE A 23 2.22 13.06 17.99
C PHE A 23 2.30 11.73 17.25
N TYR A 24 3.47 11.38 16.74
CA TYR A 24 3.62 10.15 15.96
C TYR A 24 4.95 9.46 16.22
N GLY A 25 4.97 8.16 15.93
CA GLY A 25 6.18 7.42 15.61
C GLY A 25 6.08 6.90 14.19
N CYS A 26 7.15 7.00 13.40
CA CYS A 26 7.22 6.51 12.03
C CYS A 26 8.55 5.77 11.86
N SER A 27 8.53 4.56 11.30
CA SER A 27 9.74 3.79 11.05
C SER A 27 9.63 3.05 9.73
N HIS A 28 10.79 2.83 9.08
CA HIS A 28 10.87 2.05 7.87
C HIS A 28 12.15 1.20 7.82
N MET A 29 12.07 0.07 7.10
CA MET A 29 13.10 -0.96 7.01
C MET A 29 13.07 -1.60 5.62
N GLN A 30 14.25 -1.81 5.02
CA GLN A 30 14.35 -2.41 3.69
C GLN A 30 14.00 -3.90 3.68
N GLY A 31 14.41 -4.63 4.73
CA GLY A 31 14.14 -6.06 4.82
C GLY A 31 14.87 -6.86 3.72
N TRP A 32 14.17 -7.79 3.10
CA TRP A 32 14.76 -8.75 2.17
C TRP A 32 14.87 -8.27 0.71
N ARG A 33 14.22 -7.16 0.36
CA ARG A 33 14.27 -6.61 -1.02
C ARG A 33 15.66 -6.05 -1.34
N LEU A 34 16.01 -6.05 -2.62
CA LEU A 34 17.30 -5.50 -3.09
C LEU A 34 17.42 -3.99 -2.87
N THR A 35 16.30 -3.28 -2.95
CA THR A 35 16.18 -1.83 -2.86
C THR A 35 15.14 -1.46 -1.81
N MET A 36 15.28 -0.26 -1.23
CA MET A 36 14.24 0.39 -0.44
C MET A 36 13.49 1.37 -1.34
N GLU A 37 12.28 1.00 -1.74
CA GLU A 37 11.45 1.77 -2.68
C GLU A 37 10.34 2.57 -1.99
N ASP A 38 10.05 2.28 -0.72
CA ASP A 38 9.12 3.08 0.09
C ASP A 38 9.62 4.51 0.35
N ALA A 39 8.66 5.42 0.46
CA ALA A 39 8.83 6.76 0.99
C ALA A 39 7.71 7.12 1.97
N HIS A 40 7.87 8.21 2.73
CA HIS A 40 6.84 8.69 3.65
C HIS A 40 6.86 10.23 3.80
N THR A 41 5.77 10.77 4.33
CA THR A 41 5.62 12.19 4.71
C THR A 41 5.03 12.27 6.12
N THR A 42 5.60 13.10 6.99
CA THR A 42 5.12 13.31 8.37
C THR A 42 5.13 14.80 8.72
N LEU A 43 4.05 15.52 8.41
CA LEU A 43 3.92 16.96 8.62
C LEU A 43 2.88 17.25 9.70
N LEU A 44 3.34 17.62 10.90
CA LEU A 44 2.44 18.08 11.97
C LEU A 44 1.83 19.46 11.72
N LYS A 45 2.38 20.22 10.77
CA LYS A 45 1.82 21.47 10.29
C LYS A 45 1.96 21.53 8.76
N LEU A 46 0.82 21.61 8.08
CA LEU A 46 0.75 21.68 6.62
C LEU A 46 0.71 23.14 6.16
N GLY A 47 1.85 23.64 5.68
CA GLY A 47 2.01 25.05 5.27
C GLY A 47 1.72 26.01 6.41
N ASP A 48 0.95 27.07 6.13
CA ASP A 48 0.48 28.02 7.15
C ASP A 48 -0.87 27.64 7.77
N SER A 49 -1.41 26.48 7.42
CA SER A 49 -2.66 25.98 7.99
C SER A 49 -2.47 25.35 9.38
N ASN A 50 -3.59 25.05 10.04
CA ASN A 50 -3.62 24.23 11.26
C ASN A 50 -3.82 22.74 10.96
N ALA A 51 -3.74 22.34 9.68
CA ALA A 51 -3.86 20.94 9.29
C ALA A 51 -2.53 20.19 9.49
N SER A 52 -2.61 18.87 9.58
CA SER A 52 -1.46 17.95 9.55
C SER A 52 -1.61 16.99 8.37
N PHE A 53 -0.50 16.52 7.81
CA PHE A 53 -0.47 15.63 6.67
C PHE A 53 0.49 14.48 6.91
N PHE A 54 0.02 13.25 6.71
CA PHE A 54 0.80 12.03 6.85
C PHE A 54 0.63 11.18 5.59
N GLY A 55 1.66 10.44 5.18
CA GLY A 55 1.57 9.57 4.01
C GLY A 55 2.61 8.47 3.98
N VAL A 56 2.21 7.31 3.47
CA VAL A 56 3.09 6.18 3.10
C VAL A 56 2.94 5.96 1.60
N PHE A 57 4.08 5.78 0.92
CA PHE A 57 4.17 5.60 -0.52
C PHE A 57 5.02 4.36 -0.79
N ASP A 58 4.38 3.24 -1.10
CA ASP A 58 5.05 1.98 -1.44
C ASP A 58 5.45 2.02 -2.92
N GLY A 59 6.75 2.04 -3.18
CA GLY A 59 7.30 2.16 -4.53
C GLY A 59 7.54 0.82 -5.18
N HIS A 60 7.38 0.77 -6.51
CA HIS A 60 7.70 -0.41 -7.30
C HIS A 60 8.33 -0.03 -8.63
N GLY A 61 9.21 -0.90 -9.13
CA GLY A 61 9.93 -0.64 -10.39
C GLY A 61 10.99 0.46 -10.27
N GLY A 62 11.35 0.83 -9.03
CA GLY A 62 12.23 1.95 -8.70
C GLY A 62 11.60 2.87 -7.64
N SER A 63 12.43 3.67 -6.97
CA SER A 63 11.99 4.55 -5.88
C SER A 63 11.67 5.98 -6.30
N THR A 64 11.91 6.34 -7.57
CA THR A 64 11.81 7.72 -8.07
C THR A 64 10.43 8.32 -7.81
N ILE A 65 9.36 7.63 -8.23
CA ILE A 65 8.00 8.15 -8.13
C ILE A 65 7.55 8.22 -6.66
N ALA A 66 7.86 7.22 -5.84
CA ALA A 66 7.55 7.23 -4.41
C ALA A 66 8.22 8.42 -3.69
N GLN A 67 9.53 8.62 -3.91
CA GLN A 67 10.28 9.72 -3.31
C GLN A 67 9.76 11.09 -3.75
N TYR A 68 9.50 11.27 -5.05
CA TYR A 68 8.96 12.53 -5.56
C TYR A 68 7.57 12.82 -4.98
N THR A 69 6.71 11.80 -4.94
CA THR A 69 5.35 11.89 -4.38
C THR A 69 5.40 12.30 -2.91
N GLY A 70 6.23 11.66 -2.08
CA GLY A 70 6.38 12.01 -0.67
C GLY A 70 6.92 13.43 -0.41
N GLN A 71 7.59 14.03 -1.40
CA GLN A 71 8.08 15.41 -1.30
C GLN A 71 7.11 16.46 -1.85
N THR A 72 6.06 16.04 -2.58
CA THR A 72 5.30 16.95 -3.44
C THR A 72 3.80 16.84 -3.30
N LEU A 73 3.24 15.67 -2.98
CA LEU A 73 1.78 15.47 -2.95
C LEU A 73 1.08 16.42 -1.96
N TYR A 74 1.63 16.62 -0.77
CA TYR A 74 1.08 17.58 0.21
C TYR A 74 1.10 19.03 -0.29
N LYS A 75 2.05 19.39 -1.18
CA LYS A 75 2.10 20.71 -1.81
C LYS A 75 0.96 20.85 -2.81
N LYS A 76 0.66 19.79 -3.58
CA LYS A 76 -0.49 19.75 -4.48
C LYS A 76 -1.82 19.86 -3.75
N VAL A 77 -1.93 19.29 -2.55
CA VAL A 77 -3.10 19.51 -1.67
C VAL A 77 -3.25 20.99 -1.32
N LEU A 78 -2.16 21.68 -0.94
CA LEU A 78 -2.18 23.11 -0.62
C LEU A 78 -2.44 24.01 -1.85
N GLU A 79 -2.00 23.60 -3.04
CA GLU A 79 -2.19 24.33 -4.29
C GLU A 79 -3.63 24.22 -4.83
N SER A 80 -4.38 23.18 -4.44
CA SER A 80 -5.76 23.01 -4.88
C SER A 80 -6.67 24.15 -4.38
N LYS A 81 -7.42 24.74 -5.31
CA LYS A 81 -8.48 25.72 -5.02
C LYS A 81 -9.57 25.21 -4.08
N HIS A 82 -9.70 23.88 -3.91
CA HIS A 82 -10.67 23.26 -3.02
C HIS A 82 -10.19 23.27 -1.56
N PHE A 83 -8.87 23.30 -1.33
CA PHE A 83 -8.30 23.35 0.02
C PHE A 83 -8.68 24.64 0.76
N GLU A 84 -8.55 25.80 0.10
CA GLU A 84 -8.95 27.10 0.68
C GLU A 84 -10.43 27.16 1.04
N LYS A 85 -11.26 26.41 0.30
CA LYS A 85 -12.72 26.30 0.51
C LYS A 85 -13.09 25.24 1.54
N LYS A 86 -12.12 24.55 2.15
CA LYS A 86 -12.30 23.41 3.04
C LYS A 86 -13.06 22.23 2.39
N GLN A 87 -12.97 22.11 1.06
CA GLN A 87 -13.49 21.00 0.28
C GLN A 87 -12.37 19.95 0.18
N TYR A 88 -12.04 19.36 1.33
CA TYR A 88 -10.84 18.54 1.50
C TYR A 88 -10.83 17.26 0.66
N PRO A 89 -11.96 16.53 0.48
CA PRO A 89 -11.99 15.39 -0.44
C PRO A 89 -11.62 15.77 -1.88
N GLU A 90 -12.18 16.87 -2.39
CA GLU A 90 -11.86 17.37 -3.73
C GLU A 90 -10.41 17.86 -3.81
N ALA A 91 -9.88 18.49 -2.75
CA ALA A 91 -8.48 18.92 -2.71
C ALA A 91 -7.49 17.75 -2.74
N LEU A 92 -7.81 16.65 -2.05
CA LEU A 92 -7.01 15.41 -2.08
C LEU A 92 -7.10 14.76 -3.46
N LYS A 93 -8.31 14.66 -4.06
CA LYS A 93 -8.47 14.12 -5.41
C LYS A 93 -7.68 14.95 -6.44
N ASP A 94 -7.83 16.28 -6.42
CA ASP A 94 -7.07 17.18 -7.28
C ASP A 94 -5.57 16.92 -7.14
N ALA A 95 -5.08 16.80 -5.91
CA ALA A 95 -3.66 16.62 -5.66
C ALA A 95 -3.07 15.36 -6.30
N PHE A 96 -3.77 14.23 -6.21
CA PHE A 96 -3.35 12.98 -6.85
C PHE A 96 -3.34 13.12 -8.38
N LEU A 97 -4.43 13.62 -8.96
CA LEU A 97 -4.57 13.74 -10.41
C LEU A 97 -3.60 14.76 -11.01
N GLU A 98 -3.41 15.91 -10.36
CA GLU A 98 -2.50 16.95 -10.82
C GLU A 98 -1.03 16.55 -10.66
N LEU A 99 -0.66 15.86 -9.57
CA LEU A 99 0.70 15.33 -9.40
C LEU A 99 1.02 14.34 -10.52
N ASP A 100 0.18 13.34 -10.72
CA ASP A 100 0.38 12.29 -11.74
C ASP A 100 0.41 12.88 -13.15
N SER A 101 -0.50 13.84 -13.42
CA SER A 101 -0.50 14.59 -14.68
C SER A 101 0.76 15.44 -14.86
N SER A 102 1.33 16.00 -13.79
CA SER A 102 2.57 16.76 -13.90
C SER A 102 3.78 15.87 -14.21
N LEU A 103 3.81 14.66 -13.65
CA LEU A 103 4.88 13.69 -13.85
C LEU A 103 4.88 13.11 -15.27
N ILE A 104 3.73 12.72 -15.82
CA ILE A 104 3.64 12.19 -17.19
C ILE A 104 4.01 13.23 -18.25
N ASN A 105 3.87 14.52 -17.94
CA ASN A 105 4.21 15.63 -18.84
C ASN A 105 5.63 16.18 -18.64
N ASP A 106 6.41 15.63 -17.69
CA ASP A 106 7.81 15.99 -17.47
C ASP A 106 8.71 14.90 -18.05
N ASN A 107 9.55 15.26 -19.03
CA ASN A 107 10.46 14.32 -19.69
C ASN A 107 11.45 13.62 -18.74
N ASN A 108 11.67 14.16 -17.54
CA ASN A 108 12.51 13.50 -16.52
C ASN A 108 11.81 12.29 -15.88
N PHE A 109 10.47 12.23 -15.91
CA PHE A 109 9.66 11.20 -15.25
C PHE A 109 8.79 10.40 -16.20
N ALA A 110 8.39 10.95 -17.35
CA ALA A 110 7.46 10.34 -18.31
C ALA A 110 7.90 8.95 -18.81
N TYR A 111 9.20 8.66 -18.77
CA TYR A 111 9.81 7.38 -19.17
C TYR A 111 10.39 6.59 -17.99
N ASP A 112 10.21 7.06 -16.76
CA ASP A 112 10.58 6.30 -15.57
C ASP A 112 9.60 5.11 -15.42
N PRO A 113 10.10 3.87 -15.28
CA PRO A 113 9.23 2.70 -15.20
C PRO A 113 8.60 2.52 -13.81
N SER A 114 8.98 3.34 -12.82
CA SER A 114 8.47 3.20 -11.46
C SER A 114 7.04 3.73 -11.31
N GLY A 115 6.39 3.21 -10.28
CA GLY A 115 5.14 3.73 -9.75
C GLY A 115 5.18 3.68 -8.23
N CYS A 116 4.14 4.19 -7.61
CA CYS A 116 3.93 3.96 -6.18
C CYS A 116 2.44 3.94 -5.81
N THR A 117 2.14 3.19 -4.77
CA THR A 117 0.90 3.39 -4.02
C THR A 117 0.96 4.70 -3.23
N ALA A 118 -0.18 5.15 -2.74
CA ALA A 118 -0.25 6.28 -1.83
C ALA A 118 -1.45 6.14 -0.90
N VAL A 119 -1.18 5.98 0.40
CA VAL A 119 -2.16 6.17 1.47
C VAL A 119 -1.78 7.39 2.28
N VAL A 120 -2.66 8.39 2.32
CA VAL A 120 -2.39 9.66 3.00
C VAL A 120 -3.53 10.06 3.93
N ALA A 121 -3.21 10.70 5.05
CA ALA A 121 -4.17 11.25 5.99
C ALA A 121 -3.99 12.77 6.11
N LEU A 122 -5.06 13.51 5.83
CA LEU A 122 -5.16 14.94 6.08
C LEU A 122 -6.02 15.17 7.33
N LEU A 123 -5.42 15.75 8.37
CA LEU A 123 -6.10 16.07 9.62
C LEU A 123 -6.38 17.56 9.67
N THR A 124 -7.64 17.94 9.84
CA THR A 124 -8.09 19.31 9.63
C THR A 124 -8.42 20.02 10.94
N ASP A 125 -8.63 21.34 10.87
CA ASP A 125 -8.84 22.18 12.06
C ASP A 125 -10.19 21.92 12.73
N ASP A 126 -11.18 21.47 11.96
CA ASP A 126 -12.51 21.03 12.38
C ASP A 126 -12.57 19.58 12.90
N ASN A 127 -11.41 18.98 13.19
CA ASN A 127 -11.26 17.65 13.79
C ASN A 127 -11.79 16.52 12.89
N HIS A 128 -11.53 16.59 11.59
CA HIS A 128 -11.71 15.46 10.68
C HIS A 128 -10.37 14.84 10.30
N ILE A 129 -10.40 13.54 9.98
CA ILE A 129 -9.32 12.80 9.32
C ILE A 129 -9.87 12.36 7.96
N PHE A 130 -9.33 12.92 6.89
CA PHE A 130 -9.59 12.46 5.53
C PHE A 130 -8.46 11.53 5.11
N VAL A 131 -8.76 10.25 4.91
CA VAL A 131 -7.79 9.29 4.38
C VAL A 131 -8.06 9.05 2.91
N ALA A 132 -7.10 9.39 2.06
CA ALA A 132 -7.11 9.14 0.63
C ALA A 132 -6.18 7.96 0.30
N ASN A 133 -6.67 6.97 -0.44
CA ASN A 133 -5.90 5.79 -0.82
C ASN A 133 -5.96 5.52 -2.32
N ALA A 134 -4.80 5.25 -2.93
CA ALA A 134 -4.66 4.66 -4.26
C ALA A 134 -3.58 3.59 -4.20
N GLY A 135 -3.97 2.32 -4.33
CA GLY A 135 -3.10 1.15 -4.15
C GLY A 135 -3.52 0.28 -2.97
N ASP A 136 -2.61 -0.53 -2.46
CA ASP A 136 -2.82 -1.54 -1.41
C ASP A 136 -2.03 -1.30 -0.12
N SER A 137 -1.36 -0.16 0.00
CA SER A 137 -1.11 0.42 1.33
C SER A 137 -2.43 0.72 2.04
N ARG A 138 -2.43 0.69 3.38
CA ARG A 138 -3.68 0.75 4.15
C ARG A 138 -3.59 1.63 5.40
N GLY A 139 -4.71 2.28 5.70
CA GLY A 139 -4.95 3.07 6.90
C GLY A 139 -6.08 2.50 7.77
N VAL A 140 -5.87 2.43 9.08
CA VAL A 140 -6.87 1.98 10.07
C VAL A 140 -6.83 2.82 11.34
N ILE A 141 -7.94 2.94 12.05
CA ILE A 141 -8.01 3.66 13.34
C ILE A 141 -8.44 2.74 14.48
N SER A 142 -7.86 2.95 15.66
CA SER A 142 -8.31 2.35 16.92
C SER A 142 -9.34 3.24 17.61
N ILE A 143 -10.53 2.69 17.85
CA ILE A 143 -11.60 3.31 18.62
C ILE A 143 -11.92 2.40 19.79
N ASN A 144 -11.59 2.80 21.02
CA ASN A 144 -11.73 1.95 22.21
C ASN A 144 -11.11 0.54 22.05
N GLY A 145 -9.98 0.42 21.36
CA GLY A 145 -9.32 -0.85 21.06
C GLY A 145 -9.99 -1.72 19.99
N LYS A 146 -10.99 -1.19 19.27
CA LYS A 146 -11.57 -1.85 18.09
C LYS A 146 -11.15 -1.14 16.83
N VAL A 147 -10.78 -1.93 15.82
CA VAL A 147 -10.35 -1.38 14.54
C VAL A 147 -11.54 -0.90 13.71
N LYS A 148 -11.37 0.27 13.09
CA LYS A 148 -12.22 0.76 12.00
C LYS A 148 -11.30 1.02 10.79
N PRO A 149 -11.57 0.45 9.60
CA PRO A 149 -10.82 0.79 8.39
C PRO A 149 -10.98 2.28 8.05
N LEU A 150 -9.88 2.93 7.65
CA LEU A 150 -9.87 4.27 7.06
C LEU A 150 -9.52 4.24 5.56
N SER A 151 -9.15 3.08 5.03
CA SER A 151 -9.05 2.84 3.58
C SER A 151 -9.36 1.37 3.26
N TYR A 152 -9.50 1.08 1.98
CA TYR A 152 -9.57 -0.27 1.42
C TYR A 152 -8.53 -0.38 0.31
N ASP A 153 -7.91 -1.55 0.21
CA ASP A 153 -6.91 -1.83 -0.83
C ASP A 153 -7.57 -1.87 -2.20
N HIS A 154 -6.80 -1.56 -3.23
CA HIS A 154 -7.25 -1.60 -4.63
C HIS A 154 -6.54 -2.72 -5.39
N LYS A 155 -7.15 -3.91 -5.41
CA LYS A 155 -6.61 -5.07 -6.11
C LYS A 155 -7.25 -5.21 -7.50
N PRO A 156 -6.52 -5.65 -8.54
CA PRO A 156 -7.08 -5.85 -9.88
C PRO A 156 -8.28 -6.81 -9.93
N THR A 157 -8.43 -7.67 -8.93
CA THR A 157 -9.53 -8.63 -8.81
C THR A 157 -10.81 -8.05 -8.20
N ASP A 158 -10.75 -6.83 -7.65
CA ASP A 158 -11.92 -6.17 -7.09
C ASP A 158 -12.89 -5.79 -8.22
N GLU A 159 -14.19 -5.96 -7.99
CA GLU A 159 -15.21 -5.88 -9.05
C GLU A 159 -15.16 -4.55 -9.81
N ALA A 160 -15.12 -3.42 -9.09
CA ALA A 160 -15.06 -2.09 -9.68
C ALA A 160 -13.73 -1.82 -10.42
N GLU A 161 -12.61 -2.33 -9.89
CA GLU A 161 -11.30 -2.16 -10.50
C GLU A 161 -11.19 -2.97 -11.79
N MET A 162 -11.62 -4.24 -11.75
CA MET A 162 -11.65 -5.12 -12.91
C MET A 162 -12.56 -4.57 -14.02
N GLU A 163 -13.72 -4.03 -13.66
CA GLU A 163 -14.62 -3.38 -14.62
C GLU A 163 -13.94 -2.19 -15.31
N ARG A 164 -13.29 -1.29 -14.55
CA ARG A 164 -12.53 -0.17 -15.11
C ARG A 164 -11.41 -0.66 -16.04
N ILE A 165 -10.62 -1.63 -15.60
CA ILE A 165 -9.50 -2.22 -16.38
C ILE A 165 -10.00 -2.74 -17.73
N ILE A 166 -11.08 -3.52 -17.74
CA ILE A 166 -11.66 -4.09 -18.98
C ILE A 166 -12.23 -2.99 -19.87
N LYS A 167 -12.97 -2.03 -19.30
CA LYS A 167 -13.54 -0.88 -20.03
C LYS A 167 -12.43 -0.04 -20.68
N ALA A 168 -11.28 0.07 -20.04
CA ALA A 168 -10.12 0.80 -20.53
C ALA A 168 -9.34 0.05 -21.64
N GLY A 169 -9.72 -1.21 -21.94
CA GLY A 169 -9.08 -2.06 -22.94
C GLY A 169 -7.98 -2.98 -22.39
N GLY A 170 -7.79 -3.01 -21.08
CA GLY A 170 -6.90 -3.96 -20.40
C GLY A 170 -7.60 -5.28 -20.07
N PHE A 171 -6.89 -6.15 -19.34
CA PHE A 171 -7.42 -7.40 -18.82
C PHE A 171 -6.79 -7.73 -17.46
N VAL A 172 -7.39 -8.68 -16.73
CA VAL A 172 -6.85 -9.18 -15.46
C VAL A 172 -6.51 -10.66 -15.61
N GLU A 173 -5.26 -11.03 -15.37
CA GLU A 173 -4.77 -12.40 -15.44
C GLU A 173 -3.89 -12.70 -14.22
N PHE A 174 -4.12 -13.84 -13.55
CA PHE A 174 -3.43 -14.22 -12.31
C PHE A 174 -3.43 -13.12 -11.22
N GLY A 175 -4.53 -12.35 -11.14
CA GLY A 175 -4.67 -11.23 -10.21
C GLY A 175 -3.86 -9.99 -10.56
N ARG A 176 -3.36 -9.89 -11.81
CA ARG A 176 -2.51 -8.79 -12.29
C ARG A 176 -3.13 -8.10 -13.49
N VAL A 177 -3.00 -6.79 -13.54
CA VAL A 177 -3.32 -5.95 -14.70
C VAL A 177 -2.41 -6.35 -15.86
N ASN A 178 -3.03 -6.71 -16.98
CA ASN A 178 -2.38 -7.20 -18.20
C ASN A 178 -1.37 -8.32 -17.94
N GLY A 179 -1.60 -9.14 -16.89
CA GLY A 179 -0.69 -10.20 -16.45
C GLY A 179 0.63 -9.73 -15.80
N ASN A 180 0.82 -8.41 -15.65
CA ASN A 180 2.07 -7.80 -15.20
C ASN A 180 1.96 -7.20 -13.78
N LEU A 181 1.17 -6.14 -13.62
CA LEU A 181 1.15 -5.32 -12.41
C LEU A 181 0.11 -5.83 -11.39
N ALA A 182 0.51 -6.02 -10.13
CA ALA A 182 -0.38 -6.50 -9.06
C ALA A 182 -1.27 -5.40 -8.45
N LEU A 183 -1.08 -4.15 -8.87
CA LEU A 183 -1.81 -2.97 -8.43
C LEU A 183 -2.81 -2.54 -9.50
N SER A 184 -4.00 -2.14 -9.06
CA SER A 184 -4.99 -1.51 -9.95
C SER A 184 -4.95 0.01 -9.89
N ARG A 185 -4.41 0.59 -8.81
CA ARG A 185 -4.26 2.04 -8.65
C ARG A 185 -2.85 2.38 -8.17
N ALA A 186 -2.26 3.41 -8.76
CA ALA A 186 -0.92 3.91 -8.45
C ALA A 186 -0.69 5.30 -9.09
N ILE A 187 0.23 6.06 -8.50
CA ILE A 187 0.88 7.22 -9.15
C ILE A 187 2.08 6.68 -9.95
N GLY A 188 2.40 7.27 -11.11
CA GLY A 188 3.39 6.71 -12.03
C GLY A 188 2.79 5.65 -12.94
N ASP A 189 3.51 4.56 -13.22
CA ASP A 189 3.02 3.46 -14.07
C ASP A 189 2.49 3.92 -15.43
N PHE A 190 3.17 4.89 -16.04
CA PHE A 190 2.62 5.62 -17.19
C PHE A 190 2.34 4.72 -18.39
N GLU A 191 3.02 3.58 -18.54
CA GLU A 191 2.73 2.61 -19.60
C GLU A 191 1.27 2.10 -19.59
N PHE A 192 0.60 2.13 -18.42
CA PHE A 192 -0.79 1.73 -18.24
C PHE A 192 -1.79 2.90 -18.37
N LYS A 193 -1.30 4.12 -18.65
CA LYS A 193 -2.07 5.38 -18.66
C LYS A 193 -2.04 6.10 -20.00
N GLN A 194 -1.82 5.37 -21.09
CA GLN A 194 -1.61 5.92 -22.45
C GLN A 194 -2.90 6.06 -23.28
N ASN A 195 -4.09 5.78 -22.71
CA ASN A 195 -5.32 5.87 -23.50
C ASN A 195 -5.82 7.32 -23.57
N GLU A 196 -5.47 8.02 -24.66
CA GLU A 196 -5.83 9.43 -24.89
C GLU A 196 -7.35 9.69 -24.95
N ALA A 197 -8.17 8.66 -25.16
CA ALA A 197 -9.63 8.80 -25.19
C ALA A 197 -10.29 8.75 -23.80
N LEU A 198 -9.52 8.42 -22.75
CA LEU A 198 -10.02 8.24 -21.39
C LEU A 198 -9.47 9.31 -20.46
N SER A 199 -10.26 9.70 -19.45
CA SER A 199 -9.76 10.56 -18.39
C SER A 199 -8.74 9.82 -17.51
N PRO A 200 -7.91 10.53 -16.72
CA PRO A 200 -6.98 9.90 -15.78
C PRO A 200 -7.63 8.89 -14.83
N GLU A 201 -8.89 9.11 -14.45
CA GLU A 201 -9.66 8.20 -13.58
C GLU A 201 -10.10 6.91 -14.27
N GLU A 202 -10.20 6.92 -15.60
CA GLU A 202 -10.71 5.80 -16.40
C GLU A 202 -9.59 4.96 -17.04
N GLN A 203 -8.32 5.29 -16.78
CA GLN A 203 -7.17 4.52 -17.28
C GLN A 203 -7.13 3.08 -16.72
N VAL A 204 -6.36 2.20 -17.35
CA VAL A 204 -6.19 0.80 -16.92
C VAL A 204 -5.66 0.75 -15.48
N VAL A 205 -4.62 1.54 -15.19
CA VAL A 205 -4.17 1.85 -13.83
C VAL A 205 -4.45 3.33 -13.59
N THR A 206 -5.06 3.69 -12.46
CA THR A 206 -5.40 5.09 -12.17
C THR A 206 -4.78 5.56 -10.86
N CYS A 207 -4.47 6.85 -10.74
CA CYS A 207 -4.10 7.48 -9.48
C CYS A 207 -5.32 8.05 -8.72
N ASN A 208 -6.55 7.89 -9.23
CA ASN A 208 -7.75 8.41 -8.57
C ASN A 208 -7.95 7.77 -7.18
N PRO A 209 -7.89 8.55 -6.08
CA PRO A 209 -7.97 7.98 -4.75
C PRO A 209 -9.43 7.76 -4.32
N ASP A 210 -9.65 6.71 -3.53
CA ASP A 210 -10.83 6.61 -2.68
C ASP A 210 -10.58 7.41 -1.40
N ILE A 211 -11.60 8.13 -0.90
CA ILE A 211 -11.46 9.03 0.25
C ILE A 211 -12.50 8.70 1.31
N ILE A 212 -12.04 8.42 2.52
CA ILE A 212 -12.88 8.21 3.70
C ILE A 212 -12.73 9.40 4.65
N ASP A 213 -13.87 9.97 5.03
CA ASP A 213 -13.98 10.99 6.06
C ASP A 213 -14.29 10.35 7.42
N HIS A 214 -13.53 10.75 8.44
CA HIS A 214 -13.80 10.41 9.82
C HIS A 214 -13.74 11.65 10.73
N GLU A 215 -14.87 12.01 11.30
CA GLU A 215 -14.95 12.96 12.42
C GLU A 215 -14.29 12.36 13.66
N ILE A 216 -13.31 13.06 14.23
CA ILE A 216 -12.58 12.65 15.42
C ILE A 216 -13.47 12.77 16.65
N THR A 217 -13.56 11.69 17.40
CA THR A 217 -14.28 11.58 18.67
C THR A 217 -13.32 11.45 19.85
N LYS A 218 -13.84 11.62 21.07
CA LYS A 218 -13.09 11.40 22.31
C LYS A 218 -12.62 9.95 22.53
N ASP A 219 -13.18 9.02 21.77
CA ASP A 219 -12.93 7.58 21.89
C ASP A 219 -11.83 7.09 20.94
N ASP A 220 -11.45 7.94 19.99
CA ASP A 220 -10.40 7.66 19.02
C ASP A 220 -9.03 7.79 19.69
N GLU A 221 -8.21 6.77 19.49
CA GLU A 221 -6.98 6.58 20.24
C GLU A 221 -5.78 7.01 19.39
N PHE A 222 -5.57 6.30 18.30
CA PHE A 222 -4.53 6.49 17.31
C PHE A 222 -4.98 5.86 15.99
N PHE A 223 -4.38 6.29 14.88
CA PHE A 223 -4.50 5.60 13.59
C PHE A 223 -3.12 5.17 13.09
N VAL A 224 -3.13 4.19 12.18
CA VAL A 224 -1.94 3.59 11.60
C VAL A 224 -2.04 3.68 10.09
N LEU A 225 -0.97 4.14 9.44
CA LEU A 225 -0.76 4.00 8.00
C LEU A 225 0.47 3.10 7.79
N ALA A 226 0.38 2.14 6.87
CA ALA A 226 1.51 1.28 6.52
C ALA A 226 1.39 0.75 5.08
N CYS A 227 2.51 0.30 4.52
CA CYS A 227 2.56 -0.44 3.26
C CYS A 227 2.15 -1.92 3.44
N ASP A 228 2.00 -2.64 2.33
CA ASP A 228 1.54 -4.03 2.35
C ASP A 228 2.54 -4.98 3.04
N GLY A 229 3.82 -4.63 3.11
CA GLY A 229 4.83 -5.36 3.89
C GLY A 229 4.45 -5.60 5.36
N ILE A 230 3.57 -4.76 5.92
CA ILE A 230 2.93 -4.98 7.22
C ILE A 230 1.59 -5.72 7.07
N TRP A 231 0.72 -5.27 6.18
CA TRP A 231 -0.66 -5.76 6.06
C TRP A 231 -0.80 -7.17 5.50
N ASP A 232 0.22 -7.66 4.79
CA ASP A 232 0.33 -9.05 4.35
C ASP A 232 0.67 -9.99 5.52
N CYS A 233 1.31 -9.47 6.56
CA CYS A 233 1.73 -10.24 7.73
C CYS A 233 0.73 -10.16 8.89
N MET A 234 0.00 -9.04 9.00
CA MET A 234 -0.87 -8.75 10.14
C MET A 234 -2.23 -8.24 9.69
N SER A 235 -3.30 -8.77 10.27
CA SER A 235 -4.65 -8.24 10.07
C SER A 235 -4.84 -6.87 10.74
N ASN A 236 -5.88 -6.16 10.31
CA ASN A 236 -6.26 -4.85 10.85
C ASN A 236 -6.34 -4.83 12.39
N GLN A 237 -6.97 -5.83 13.00
CA GLN A 237 -7.12 -5.87 14.46
C GLN A 237 -5.82 -6.28 15.16
N GLU A 238 -5.01 -7.16 14.57
CA GLU A 238 -3.71 -7.53 15.12
C GLU A 238 -2.76 -6.33 15.20
N VAL A 239 -2.76 -5.45 14.20
CA VAL A 239 -1.97 -4.21 14.24
C VAL A 239 -2.43 -3.30 15.39
N ILE A 240 -3.75 -3.08 15.56
CA ILE A 240 -4.26 -2.28 16.67
C ILE A 240 -3.90 -2.89 18.04
N ASP A 241 -4.06 -4.21 18.17
CA ASP A 241 -3.74 -4.92 19.41
C ASP A 241 -2.24 -4.90 19.71
N PHE A 242 -1.39 -4.98 18.68
CA PHE A 242 0.06 -4.88 18.81
C PHE A 242 0.48 -3.51 19.35
N VAL A 243 -0.08 -2.43 18.79
CA VAL A 243 0.19 -1.07 19.27
C VAL A 243 -0.25 -0.90 20.71
N ARG A 244 -1.46 -1.33 21.06
CA ARG A 244 -1.97 -1.25 22.44
C ARG A 244 -1.14 -2.07 23.42
N SER A 245 -0.69 -3.25 23.02
CA SER A 245 0.19 -4.10 23.83
C SER A 245 1.54 -3.43 24.06
N GLY A 246 2.11 -2.78 23.04
CA GLY A 246 3.33 -2.00 23.17
C GLY A 246 3.18 -0.84 24.15
N ILE A 247 2.09 -0.08 24.05
CA ILE A 247 1.75 1.01 24.99
C ILE A 247 1.61 0.50 26.42
N ALA A 248 0.96 -0.66 26.61
CA ALA A 248 0.82 -1.30 27.91
C ALA A 248 2.16 -1.73 28.53
N GLN A 249 3.19 -1.93 27.70
CA GLN A 249 4.55 -2.26 28.10
C GLN A 249 5.47 -1.04 28.18
N ASP A 250 4.92 0.17 28.27
CA ASP A 250 5.66 1.43 28.37
C ASP A 250 6.58 1.71 27.16
N LYS A 251 6.30 1.12 26.00
CA LYS A 251 7.05 1.41 24.76
C LYS A 251 6.55 2.70 24.11
N THR A 252 7.49 3.45 23.54
CA THR A 252 7.19 4.63 22.70
C THR A 252 6.67 4.20 21.33
N LEU A 253 5.93 5.08 20.62
CA LEU A 253 5.36 4.75 19.31
C LEU A 253 6.43 4.38 18.26
N ASP A 254 7.57 5.07 18.28
CA ASP A 254 8.75 4.76 17.46
C ASP A 254 9.22 3.31 17.70
N THR A 255 9.45 2.95 18.96
CA THR A 255 9.85 1.59 19.35
C THR A 255 8.77 0.55 18.98
N ILE A 256 7.49 0.91 19.03
CA ILE A 256 6.40 0.03 18.61
C ILE A 256 6.43 -0.21 17.10
N CYS A 257 6.69 0.83 16.29
CA CYS A 257 6.87 0.70 14.84
C CYS A 257 8.02 -0.26 14.51
N GLU A 258 9.18 -0.08 15.16
CA GLU A 258 10.35 -0.95 14.95
C GLU A 258 10.04 -2.41 15.29
N ASN A 259 9.43 -2.66 16.46
CA ASN A 259 9.06 -4.00 16.88
C ASN A 259 8.01 -4.64 15.95
N MET A 260 7.13 -3.84 15.35
CA MET A 260 6.11 -4.35 14.41
C MET A 260 6.76 -4.85 13.12
N MET A 261 7.74 -4.13 12.59
CA MET A 261 8.51 -4.57 11.42
C MET A 261 9.32 -5.83 11.74
N ASP A 262 9.96 -5.89 12.91
CA ASP A 262 10.68 -7.09 13.35
C ASP A 262 9.75 -8.30 13.51
N ASN A 263 8.49 -8.09 13.91
CA ASN A 263 7.48 -9.15 14.01
C ASN A 263 6.99 -9.63 12.62
N CYS A 264 7.02 -8.76 11.61
CA CYS A 264 6.61 -9.08 10.24
C CYS A 264 7.74 -9.69 9.40
N LEU A 265 9.00 -9.40 9.75
CA LEU A 265 10.16 -9.84 8.99
C LEU A 265 10.27 -11.37 8.95
N ALA A 266 10.38 -11.91 7.73
CA ALA A 266 10.56 -13.35 7.53
C ALA A 266 11.88 -13.84 8.16
N ASP A 267 11.83 -15.03 8.76
CA ASP A 267 13.03 -15.77 9.13
C ASP A 267 13.60 -16.54 7.93
N ASP A 268 14.87 -16.95 8.00
CA ASP A 268 15.54 -17.69 6.90
C ASP A 268 14.88 -19.05 6.56
N GLN A 269 13.90 -19.50 7.34
CA GLN A 269 13.32 -20.85 7.24
C GLN A 269 11.86 -20.85 6.72
N THR A 270 11.23 -19.69 6.60
CA THR A 270 9.81 -19.59 6.25
C THR A 270 9.58 -19.66 4.74
N SER A 271 8.78 -20.64 4.32
CA SER A 271 8.38 -20.82 2.91
C SER A 271 7.04 -20.13 2.58
N SER A 272 6.54 -19.24 3.45
CA SER A 272 5.23 -18.60 3.30
C SER A 272 5.20 -17.51 2.22
N GLY A 273 6.37 -16.92 1.91
CA GLY A 273 6.48 -15.77 1.01
C GLY A 273 6.04 -14.44 1.62
N LEU A 274 5.62 -14.43 2.90
CA LEU A 274 5.28 -13.22 3.67
C LEU A 274 6.51 -12.68 4.38
N GLY A 275 6.57 -11.38 4.64
CA GLY A 275 7.66 -10.78 5.42
C GLY A 275 8.96 -10.53 4.66
N TYR A 276 8.95 -10.65 3.33
CA TYR A 276 10.10 -10.41 2.44
C TYR A 276 10.12 -9.01 1.82
N ASP A 277 9.19 -8.14 2.20
CA ASP A 277 9.02 -6.82 1.59
C ASP A 277 9.80 -5.70 2.26
N ASN A 278 9.84 -4.53 1.61
CA ASN A 278 10.03 -3.27 2.31
C ASN A 278 8.90 -3.07 3.33
N MET A 279 9.21 -2.40 4.43
CA MET A 279 8.24 -2.16 5.48
C MET A 279 8.32 -0.71 5.92
N SER A 280 7.19 -0.02 5.88
CA SER A 280 7.00 1.34 6.40
C SER A 280 5.72 1.38 7.21
N VAL A 281 5.81 1.89 8.44
CA VAL A 281 4.66 2.04 9.34
C VAL A 281 4.75 3.34 10.12
N MET A 282 3.62 4.01 10.27
CA MET A 282 3.48 5.15 11.15
C MET A 282 2.24 5.00 12.03
N ILE A 283 2.42 5.33 13.31
CA ILE A 283 1.37 5.36 14.33
C ILE A 283 1.21 6.82 14.75
N ILE A 284 0.01 7.36 14.57
CA ILE A 284 -0.31 8.76 14.90
C ILE A 284 -1.33 8.77 16.02
N ALA A 285 -0.93 9.29 17.17
CA ALA A 285 -1.76 9.42 18.36
C ALA A 285 -2.60 10.69 18.35
N ILE A 286 -3.86 10.55 18.77
CA ILE A 286 -4.85 11.64 18.83
C ILE A 286 -4.95 12.11 20.29
N LEU A 287 -4.39 13.28 20.60
CA LEU A 287 -4.28 13.75 21.98
C LEU A 287 -5.63 14.08 22.61
N ASN A 288 -6.58 14.63 21.83
CA ASN A 288 -7.88 15.05 22.34
C ASN A 288 -7.76 15.91 23.61
N GLY A 289 -6.85 16.90 23.57
CA GLY A 289 -6.55 17.83 24.66
C GLY A 289 -5.64 17.31 25.78
N LYS A 290 -5.14 16.07 25.68
CA LYS A 290 -4.19 15.48 26.64
C LYS A 290 -2.75 15.86 26.29
N THR A 291 -1.87 15.85 27.28
CA THR A 291 -0.43 15.72 27.03
C THR A 291 -0.10 14.31 26.55
N GLU A 292 1.07 14.11 25.95
CA GLU A 292 1.56 12.78 25.54
C GLU A 292 1.53 11.77 26.70
N LYS A 293 2.03 12.17 27.87
CA LYS A 293 2.04 11.35 29.08
C LYS A 293 0.63 10.94 29.53
N GLU A 294 -0.31 11.89 29.52
CA GLU A 294 -1.71 11.63 29.86
C GLU A 294 -2.38 10.72 28.82
N TRP A 295 -2.02 10.86 27.54
CA TRP A 295 -2.52 9.99 26.48
C TRP A 295 -2.06 8.55 26.66
N TYR A 296 -0.77 8.30 26.89
CA TYR A 296 -0.26 6.94 27.16
C TYR A 296 -0.94 6.32 28.39
N GLN A 297 -1.10 7.10 29.47
CA GLN A 297 -1.77 6.63 30.67
C GLN A 297 -3.25 6.27 30.41
N TRP A 298 -3.94 7.11 29.63
CA TRP A 298 -5.33 6.90 29.25
C TRP A 298 -5.54 5.61 28.44
N ILE A 299 -4.65 5.30 27.48
CA ILE A 299 -4.71 4.04 26.72
C ILE A 299 -4.53 2.82 27.64
N LYS A 300 -3.56 2.86 28.58
CA LYS A 300 -3.31 1.77 29.54
C LYS A 300 -4.52 1.50 30.43
N GLU A 301 -5.17 2.55 30.90
CA GLU A 301 -6.37 2.44 31.74
C GLU A 301 -7.54 1.81 30.99
N LYS A 302 -7.73 2.16 29.70
CA LYS A 302 -8.72 1.51 28.84
C LYS A 302 -8.41 0.03 28.59
N GLY A 303 -7.12 -0.33 28.46
CA GLY A 303 -6.67 -1.72 28.30
C GLY A 303 -7.04 -2.62 29.49
N ASN A 304 -6.93 -2.10 30.71
CA ASN A 304 -7.20 -2.86 31.93
C ASN A 304 -8.71 -3.00 32.27
N GLY A 305 -9.57 -2.19 31.65
CA GLY A 305 -11.02 -2.17 31.91
C GLY A 305 -11.86 -3.23 31.18
N SER A 306 -11.29 -3.91 30.17
CA SER A 306 -12.01 -4.85 29.30
C SER A 306 -11.91 -6.33 29.75
N GLY A 307 -11.30 -6.61 30.90
CA GLY A 307 -11.01 -7.96 31.41
C GLY A 307 -11.94 -8.52 32.51
N LYS A 308 -13.18 -8.03 32.69
CA LYS A 308 -14.14 -8.63 33.63
C LYS A 308 -15.39 -9.17 32.94
N GLY A 309 -15.26 -10.35 32.35
CA GLY A 309 -16.39 -11.11 31.83
C GLY A 309 -15.98 -12.42 31.17
N GLY A 310 -15.67 -13.45 31.97
CA GLY A 310 -15.45 -14.80 31.46
C GLY A 310 -14.31 -15.53 32.16
N GLY A 311 -14.56 -16.02 33.37
CA GLY A 311 -13.64 -16.94 34.02
C GLY A 311 -13.64 -18.28 33.29
N SER A 312 -12.49 -18.65 32.71
CA SER A 312 -12.09 -20.04 32.59
C SER A 312 -10.60 -20.14 32.89
N SER A 313 -10.31 -20.74 34.02
CA SER A 313 -8.97 -21.03 34.53
C SER A 313 -8.19 -21.90 33.55
N SER A 314 -7.21 -21.32 32.84
CA SER A 314 -6.19 -22.10 32.13
C SER A 314 -5.11 -22.52 33.12
N LYS A 315 -5.11 -23.82 33.44
CA LYS A 315 -3.99 -24.48 34.13
C LYS A 315 -2.80 -24.50 33.18
N THR A 316 -1.65 -24.10 33.69
CA THR A 316 -0.33 -24.35 33.14
C THR A 316 -0.20 -25.82 32.74
N ALA A 317 -0.04 -26.08 31.44
CA ALA A 317 0.35 -27.37 30.91
C ALA A 317 1.65 -27.18 30.13
N THR A 318 2.74 -27.64 30.73
CA THR A 318 4.00 -27.94 30.04
C THR A 318 3.73 -29.00 28.98
N VAL A 319 3.86 -28.63 27.70
CA VAL A 319 3.77 -29.59 26.60
C VAL A 319 5.12 -30.27 26.44
N SER A 320 5.15 -31.54 26.83
CA SER A 320 6.20 -32.50 26.50
C SER A 320 6.11 -32.85 25.01
N THR A 321 7.25 -32.81 24.33
CA THR A 321 7.44 -33.25 22.95
C THR A 321 7.35 -34.78 22.87
N SER A 322 6.17 -35.32 22.59
CA SER A 322 6.02 -36.64 21.97
C SER A 322 4.58 -36.84 21.50
N ASN A 323 4.44 -37.40 20.29
CA ASN A 323 3.21 -37.79 19.57
C ASN A 323 2.66 -36.78 18.56
N ILE A 324 3.38 -36.61 17.45
CA ILE A 324 2.77 -36.29 16.16
C ILE A 324 2.36 -37.61 15.50
N PRO A 325 1.09 -37.81 15.09
CA PRO A 325 0.71 -38.97 14.29
C PRO A 325 1.20 -38.80 12.84
N ASP A 326 1.83 -39.86 12.34
CA ASP A 326 2.38 -40.01 11.00
C ASP A 326 1.30 -39.76 9.92
N PHE A 327 1.43 -38.67 9.16
CA PHE A 327 0.59 -38.40 7.99
C PHE A 327 1.22 -39.08 6.77
N THR A 328 0.71 -40.27 6.44
CA THR A 328 1.03 -40.94 5.16
C THR A 328 0.20 -40.31 4.04
N PRO A 329 0.79 -39.83 2.93
CA PRO A 329 0.02 -39.26 1.83
C PRO A 329 -0.77 -40.35 1.10
N SER A 330 -2.10 -40.21 1.05
CA SER A 330 -2.95 -41.02 0.17
C SER A 330 -2.64 -40.71 -1.29
N LYS A 331 -2.37 -41.76 -2.07
CA LYS A 331 -2.15 -41.75 -3.52
C LYS A 331 -3.18 -40.89 -4.26
N LEU A 332 -2.75 -39.77 -4.83
CA LEU A 332 -3.47 -39.08 -5.88
C LEU A 332 -3.26 -39.84 -7.19
N THR A 333 -4.33 -40.35 -7.79
CA THR A 333 -4.32 -40.91 -9.14
C THR A 333 -4.14 -39.79 -10.16
N THR A 334 -3.11 -39.89 -10.98
CA THR A 334 -2.83 -39.00 -12.11
C THR A 334 -3.94 -39.10 -13.18
N PRO A 335 -4.48 -37.97 -13.67
CA PRO A 335 -5.23 -37.97 -14.92
C PRO A 335 -4.29 -38.25 -16.10
N ALA A 336 -4.75 -39.06 -17.05
CA ALA A 336 -4.00 -39.47 -18.23
C ALA A 336 -3.64 -38.27 -19.13
N THR A 337 -2.40 -38.24 -19.59
CA THR A 337 -1.86 -37.33 -20.60
C THR A 337 -2.61 -37.51 -21.93
N PRO A 338 -3.16 -36.46 -22.56
CA PRO A 338 -3.63 -36.56 -23.94
C PRO A 338 -2.42 -36.68 -24.88
N THR A 339 -2.43 -37.74 -25.68
CA THR A 339 -1.44 -38.07 -26.71
C THR A 339 -1.38 -36.99 -27.79
N ALA A 340 -0.16 -36.50 -28.05
CA ALA A 340 0.14 -35.64 -29.18
C ALA A 340 -0.20 -36.36 -30.50
N THR A 341 -1.11 -35.79 -31.28
CA THR A 341 -1.36 -36.16 -32.66
C THR A 341 -0.42 -35.36 -33.55
N THR A 342 0.38 -36.08 -34.35
CA THR A 342 1.30 -35.56 -35.36
C THR A 342 0.54 -34.80 -36.46
N PRO A 343 0.99 -33.61 -36.88
CA PRO A 343 0.47 -32.98 -38.08
C PRO A 343 1.02 -33.68 -39.32
N THR A 344 0.10 -34.11 -40.18
CA THR A 344 0.40 -34.70 -41.49
C THR A 344 0.87 -33.60 -42.44
N THR A 345 1.97 -33.86 -43.13
CA THR A 345 2.54 -33.04 -44.19
C THR A 345 1.57 -32.93 -45.38
N ALA A 346 1.09 -31.72 -45.66
CA ALA A 346 0.41 -31.38 -46.90
C ALA A 346 1.30 -30.47 -47.74
N THR A 347 1.72 -30.99 -48.89
CA THR A 347 2.46 -30.31 -49.95
C THR A 347 1.58 -29.25 -50.62
N PRO A 348 2.03 -27.99 -50.80
CA PRO A 348 1.38 -27.07 -51.72
C PRO A 348 2.00 -27.20 -53.12
N THR A 349 1.12 -27.48 -54.07
CA THR A 349 1.37 -27.48 -55.51
C THR A 349 1.69 -26.07 -56.00
N THR A 350 2.69 -25.98 -56.88
CA THR A 350 3.08 -24.79 -57.63
C THR A 350 1.96 -24.27 -58.52
N THR A 351 1.70 -22.97 -58.49
CA THR A 351 1.19 -22.23 -59.66
C THR A 351 1.79 -20.83 -59.66
N ALA A 352 2.58 -20.57 -60.71
CA ALA A 352 3.23 -19.30 -60.97
C ALA A 352 2.20 -18.27 -61.45
N GLY A 353 2.17 -17.11 -60.81
CA GLY A 353 1.49 -15.91 -61.27
C GLY A 353 2.46 -14.73 -61.15
N ALA A 354 2.97 -14.27 -62.29
CA ALA A 354 3.89 -13.14 -62.38
C ALA A 354 3.14 -11.82 -62.11
N THR A 355 3.63 -11.03 -61.15
CA THR A 355 3.27 -9.61 -61.02
C THR A 355 4.53 -8.79 -60.84
N THR A 356 4.71 -7.87 -61.79
CA THR A 356 5.83 -6.95 -61.99
C THR A 356 5.90 -5.88 -60.92
N ALA A 357 7.09 -5.64 -60.37
CA ALA A 357 7.39 -4.51 -59.49
C ALA A 357 7.51 -3.20 -60.29
N PRO A 358 7.00 -2.06 -59.77
CA PRO A 358 7.16 -0.76 -60.41
C PRO A 358 8.55 -0.16 -60.14
N SER A 359 9.13 0.43 -61.19
CA SER A 359 10.42 1.13 -61.19
C SER A 359 10.40 2.43 -60.36
N PRO A 360 11.53 2.84 -59.75
CA PRO A 360 11.63 4.11 -59.03
C PRO A 360 11.68 5.31 -60.00
N PRO A 361 11.16 6.48 -59.59
CA PRO A 361 11.16 7.70 -60.41
C PRO A 361 12.56 8.34 -60.50
N PRO A 362 12.86 9.06 -61.60
CA PRO A 362 14.17 9.66 -61.83
C PRO A 362 14.41 10.91 -60.96
N ALA A 363 15.69 11.09 -60.62
CA ALA A 363 16.22 12.26 -59.92
C ALA A 363 15.94 13.56 -60.70
N LYS A 364 15.55 14.62 -59.98
CA LYS A 364 15.48 15.98 -60.50
C LYS A 364 16.87 16.61 -60.51
N GLU A 365 17.12 17.38 -61.56
CA GLU A 365 18.31 18.19 -61.85
C GLU A 365 18.75 19.13 -60.73
#